data_AF-A0A7Y4QM82-F1
#
_entry.id   AF-A0A7Y4QM82-F1
#
_cell.length_a   1.000
_cell.length_b   1.000
_cell.length_c   1.000
_cell.angle_alpha   90.00
_cell.angle_beta   90.00
_cell.angle_gamma   90.00
#
_symmetry.space_group_name_H-M   'P 1'
#
loop_
_entity.id
_entity.type
_entity.pdbx_description
1 polymer ?
#
loop_
_entity_poly.entity_id
_entity_poly.type
_entity_poly.pdbx_seq_one_letter_code
_entity_poly.pdbx_strand_id
1 'polypeptide(L)'
;GSYFTTRESVNESNHFNFHPIQEVAILFVGIFATMMPALDWLALNADKLGSPTPGFFYWGSGGLSAVLDNAPTYLCFLEALMGATHDGSLPHLLMTNATSVVAISVGAVFFGACTYIGNGPNFMVKSIAEQQKVHTPTFLGYVFKFTLPYMLPMLAVVWWLFFRK
;
A
#
# COMPACT_ATOMS: atom_id res chain seq x y z
N GLY A 1 -18.76 13.22 9.61
CA GLY A 1 -20.10 13.50 9.06
C GLY A 1 -21.12 12.59 9.69
N SER A 2 -21.23 11.36 9.19
CA SER A 2 -22.28 10.38 9.57
C SER A 2 -22.57 10.27 11.08
N TYR A 3 -21.55 10.12 11.94
CA TYR A 3 -21.76 10.00 13.39
C TYR A 3 -22.54 11.17 14.02
N PHE A 4 -22.30 12.39 13.52
CA PHE A 4 -22.93 13.61 14.05
C PHE A 4 -24.24 13.97 13.35
N THR A 5 -24.45 13.47 12.12
CA THR A 5 -25.58 13.87 11.27
C THR A 5 -26.71 12.83 11.22
N THR A 6 -26.43 11.59 11.60
CA THR A 6 -27.39 10.49 11.53
C THR A 6 -28.03 10.27 12.90
N ARG A 7 -29.33 9.94 12.92
CA ARG A 7 -30.07 9.71 14.18
C ARG A 7 -29.45 8.56 14.96
N GLU A 8 -29.45 8.65 16.28
CA GLU A 8 -28.88 7.65 17.20
C GLU A 8 -29.44 6.24 16.94
N SER A 9 -30.75 6.12 16.68
CA SER A 9 -31.39 4.85 16.33
C SER A 9 -30.81 4.19 15.08
N VAL A 10 -30.31 4.98 14.12
CA VAL A 10 -29.64 4.46 12.92
C VAL A 10 -28.24 3.97 13.27
N ASN A 11 -27.51 4.66 14.13
CA ASN A 11 -26.19 4.22 14.61
C ASN A 11 -26.30 2.91 15.41
N GLU A 12 -27.29 2.80 16.29
CA GLU A 12 -27.57 1.59 17.06
C GLU A 12 -27.97 0.42 16.14
N SER A 13 -28.85 0.67 15.16
CA SER A 13 -29.28 -0.36 14.20
C SER A 13 -28.15 -0.89 13.31
N ASN A 14 -27.12 -0.06 13.05
CA ASN A 14 -25.93 -0.45 12.29
C ASN A 14 -24.81 -1.00 13.18
N HIS A 15 -25.05 -1.13 14.50
CA HIS A 15 -24.05 -1.50 15.49
C HIS A 15 -22.73 -0.72 15.33
N PHE A 16 -22.86 0.59 15.11
CA PHE A 16 -21.72 1.45 14.83
C PHE A 16 -20.73 1.42 16.02
N ASN A 17 -19.47 1.10 15.75
CA ASN A 17 -18.41 1.00 16.75
C ASN A 17 -17.09 1.60 16.23
N PHE A 18 -16.36 2.30 17.09
CA PHE A 18 -15.03 2.86 16.79
C PHE A 18 -13.90 1.84 16.93
N HIS A 19 -14.15 0.66 17.47
CA HIS A 19 -13.14 -0.40 17.67
C HIS A 19 -12.33 -0.71 16.40
N PRO A 20 -12.93 -0.88 15.19
CA PRO A 20 -12.14 -1.11 13.97
C PRO A 20 -11.20 0.06 13.62
N ILE A 21 -11.61 1.30 13.91
CA ILE A 21 -10.79 2.49 13.66
C ILE A 21 -9.61 2.53 14.64
N GLN A 22 -9.84 2.18 15.91
CA GLN A 22 -8.77 2.11 16.92
C GLN A 22 -7.73 1.04 16.58
N GLU A 23 -8.17 -0.16 16.16
CA GLU A 23 -7.28 -1.23 15.70
C GLU A 23 -6.37 -0.75 14.55
N VAL A 24 -6.96 -0.15 13.51
CA VAL A 24 -6.22 0.39 12.37
C VAL A 24 -5.25 1.49 12.82
N ALA A 25 -5.69 2.43 13.65
CA ALA A 25 -4.84 3.52 14.11
C ALA A 25 -3.59 3.01 14.88
N ILE A 26 -3.78 2.06 15.80
CA ILE A 26 -2.68 1.45 16.57
C ILE A 26 -1.72 0.70 15.63
N LEU A 27 -2.25 -0.05 14.66
CA LEU A 27 -1.45 -0.78 13.68
C LEU A 27 -0.54 0.17 12.88
N PHE A 28 -1.09 1.27 12.37
CA PHE A 28 -0.33 2.25 11.59
C PHE A 28 0.75 2.94 12.43
N VAL A 29 0.46 3.31 13.69
CA VAL A 29 1.46 3.86 14.60
C VAL A 29 2.62 2.88 14.80
N GLY A 30 2.33 1.59 15.00
CA GLY A 30 3.34 0.55 15.12
C GLY A 30 4.19 0.39 13.86
N ILE A 31 3.55 0.37 12.68
CA ILE A 31 4.24 0.26 11.39
C ILE A 31 5.18 1.44 11.16
N PHE A 32 4.71 2.69 11.31
CA PHE A 32 5.55 3.87 11.10
C PHE A 32 6.69 3.97 12.11
N ALA A 33 6.45 3.65 13.38
CA ALA A 33 7.50 3.67 14.41
C ALA A 33 8.60 2.64 14.13
N THR A 34 8.23 1.45 13.66
CA THR A 34 9.20 0.38 13.36
C THR A 34 9.85 0.50 11.99
N MET A 35 9.23 1.26 11.07
CA MET A 35 9.77 1.48 9.73
C MET A 35 10.93 2.47 9.70
N MET A 36 10.97 3.49 10.56
CA MET A 36 12.03 4.53 10.47
C MET A 36 13.46 3.96 10.43
N PRO A 37 13.87 3.04 11.34
CA PRO A 37 15.21 2.47 11.27
C PRO A 37 15.49 1.65 9.99
N ALA A 38 14.44 1.03 9.44
CA ALA A 38 14.55 0.29 8.19
C ALA A 38 14.74 1.23 6.98
N LEU A 39 14.07 2.38 6.98
CA LEU A 39 14.27 3.42 5.96
C LEU A 39 15.69 4.00 6.02
N ASP A 40 16.17 4.32 7.22
CA ASP A 40 17.52 4.83 7.41
C ASP A 40 18.57 3.82 6.90
N TRP A 41 18.38 2.53 7.23
CA TRP A 41 19.26 1.47 6.74
C TRP A 41 19.20 1.34 5.21
N LEU A 42 18.00 1.43 4.63
CA LEU A 42 17.79 1.31 3.20
C LEU A 42 18.42 2.47 2.43
N ALA A 43 18.24 3.71 2.88
CA ALA A 43 18.86 4.89 2.29
C ALA A 43 20.40 4.78 2.25
N LEU A 44 21.00 4.16 3.27
CA LEU A 44 22.46 3.95 3.36
C LEU A 44 22.99 2.76 2.54
N ASN A 45 22.12 1.83 2.10
CA ASN A 45 22.52 0.59 1.43
C ASN A 45 21.91 0.40 0.04
N ALA A 46 21.09 1.35 -0.41
CA ALA A 46 20.41 1.29 -1.69
C ALA A 46 21.34 1.53 -2.89
N ASP A 47 22.55 2.05 -2.66
CA ASP A 47 23.65 2.11 -3.64
C ASP A 47 23.94 0.73 -4.26
N LYS A 48 23.75 -0.34 -3.49
CA LYS A 48 23.90 -1.74 -3.94
C LYS A 48 22.81 -2.20 -4.91
N LEU A 49 21.71 -1.47 -5.07
CA LEU A 49 20.65 -1.78 -6.05
C LEU A 49 21.11 -1.52 -7.49
N GLY A 50 22.21 -0.80 -7.69
CA GLY A 50 22.74 -0.45 -8.99
C GLY A 50 21.82 0.55 -9.71
N SER A 51 21.40 0.25 -10.94
CA SER A 51 20.49 1.08 -11.72
C SER A 51 19.15 0.35 -11.94
N PRO A 52 18.28 0.30 -10.92
CA PRO A 52 16.99 -0.37 -11.02
C PRO A 52 16.07 0.34 -12.03
N THR A 53 15.40 -0.44 -12.86
CA THR A 53 14.45 0.07 -13.86
C THR A 53 13.13 0.52 -13.21
N PRO A 54 12.33 1.38 -13.86
CA PRO A 54 10.99 1.70 -13.38
C PRO A 54 10.12 0.46 -13.14
N GLY A 55 10.30 -0.58 -13.96
CA GLY A 55 9.62 -1.87 -13.79
C GLY A 55 10.00 -2.58 -12.47
N PHE A 56 11.25 -2.50 -12.04
CA PHE A 56 11.67 -3.00 -10.73
C PHE A 56 10.92 -2.29 -9.60
N PHE A 57 10.85 -0.97 -9.66
CA PHE A 57 10.13 -0.18 -8.67
C PHE A 57 8.62 -0.45 -8.67
N TYR A 58 8.00 -0.60 -9.84
CA TYR A 58 6.58 -0.92 -9.96
C TYR A 58 6.22 -2.25 -9.29
N TRP A 59 6.93 -3.33 -9.62
CA TRP A 59 6.65 -4.65 -9.06
C TRP A 59 7.11 -4.79 -7.62
N GLY A 60 8.23 -4.16 -7.25
CA GLY A 60 8.74 -4.16 -5.89
C GLY A 60 7.83 -3.40 -4.93
N SER A 61 7.51 -2.14 -5.24
CA SER A 61 6.59 -1.35 -4.42
C SER A 61 5.20 -1.95 -4.43
N GLY A 62 4.75 -2.46 -5.58
CA GLY A 62 3.49 -3.16 -5.67
C GLY A 62 3.43 -4.41 -4.77
N GLY A 63 4.40 -5.30 -4.89
CA GLY A 63 4.45 -6.55 -4.13
C GLY A 63 4.48 -6.31 -2.62
N LEU A 64 5.26 -5.33 -2.15
CA LEU A 64 5.30 -4.97 -0.73
C LEU A 64 3.99 -4.30 -0.28
N SER A 65 3.42 -3.41 -1.09
CA SER A 65 2.20 -2.68 -0.74
C SER A 65 0.99 -3.60 -0.61
N ALA A 66 0.97 -4.70 -1.36
CA ALA A 66 -0.07 -5.71 -1.25
C ALA A 66 -0.18 -6.31 0.17
N VAL A 67 0.83 -6.18 1.04
CA VAL A 67 0.86 -6.79 2.38
C VAL A 67 1.19 -5.85 3.55
N LEU A 68 1.56 -4.59 3.31
CA LEU A 68 2.01 -3.66 4.36
C LEU A 68 1.04 -2.48 4.53
N ASP A 69 1.08 -1.55 3.57
CA ASP A 69 0.18 -0.42 3.31
C ASP A 69 0.84 0.45 2.23
N ASN A 70 0.05 1.27 1.53
CA ASN A 70 0.54 2.13 0.45
C ASN A 70 1.57 3.16 0.93
N ALA A 71 1.33 3.85 2.05
CA ALA A 71 2.16 4.95 2.51
C ALA A 71 3.57 4.54 2.97
N PRO A 72 3.74 3.57 3.88
CA PRO A 72 5.06 3.08 4.25
C PRO A 72 5.80 2.46 3.06
N THR A 73 5.08 1.77 2.17
CA THR A 73 5.69 1.21 0.96
C THR A 73 6.21 2.28 0.01
N TYR A 74 5.43 3.34 -0.20
CA TYR A 74 5.86 4.47 -1.03
C TYR A 74 7.14 5.09 -0.49
N LEU A 75 7.20 5.39 0.81
CA LEU A 75 8.38 5.97 1.45
C LEU A 75 9.60 5.04 1.34
N CYS A 76 9.41 3.74 1.59
CA CYS A 76 10.47 2.73 1.45
C CYS A 76 11.12 2.74 0.07
N PHE A 77 10.31 2.69 -0.99
CA PHE A 77 10.87 2.68 -2.35
C PHE A 77 11.34 4.05 -2.83
N LEU A 78 10.80 5.15 -2.29
CA LEU A 78 11.31 6.49 -2.55
C LEU A 78 12.72 6.67 -1.97
N GLU A 79 12.94 6.27 -0.72
CA GLU A 79 14.27 6.28 -0.08
C GLU A 79 15.24 5.33 -0.80
N ALA A 80 14.76 4.16 -1.22
CA ALA A 80 15.55 3.24 -2.04
C ALA A 80 15.98 3.87 -3.37
N LEU A 81 15.08 4.58 -4.04
CA LEU A 81 15.40 5.26 -5.29
C LEU A 81 16.41 6.41 -5.04
N MET A 82 16.19 7.23 -4.02
CA MET A 82 17.10 8.32 -3.65
C MET A 82 18.51 7.81 -3.31
N GLY A 83 18.60 6.73 -2.54
CA GLY A 83 19.88 6.11 -2.20
C GLY A 83 20.57 5.45 -3.40
N ALA A 84 19.81 4.81 -4.30
CA ALA A 84 20.36 4.19 -5.51
C ALA A 84 20.87 5.22 -6.55
N THR A 85 20.26 6.40 -6.62
CA THR A 85 20.67 7.45 -7.58
C THR A 85 21.64 8.46 -6.98
N HIS A 86 21.93 8.37 -5.68
CA HIS A 86 22.67 9.36 -4.90
C HIS A 86 22.08 10.79 -5.02
N ASP A 87 20.77 10.88 -5.26
CA ASP A 87 20.09 12.17 -5.37
C ASP A 87 19.83 12.76 -3.99
N GLY A 88 20.57 13.81 -3.64
CA GLY A 88 20.43 14.51 -2.35
C GLY A 88 19.20 15.42 -2.24
N SER A 89 18.35 15.50 -3.27
CA SER A 89 17.14 16.33 -3.23
C SER A 89 15.99 15.78 -4.06
N LEU A 90 14.78 15.83 -3.48
CA LEU A 90 13.55 15.38 -4.14
C LEU A 90 13.23 16.13 -5.46
N PRO A 91 13.44 17.46 -5.57
CA PRO A 91 13.23 18.15 -6.84
C PRO A 91 14.15 17.63 -7.96
N HIS A 92 15.41 17.32 -7.64
CA HIS A 92 16.33 16.77 -8.62
C HIS A 92 15.88 15.36 -9.06
N LEU A 93 15.49 14.51 -8.10
CA LEU A 93 14.95 13.18 -8.34
C LEU A 93 13.73 13.20 -9.28
N LEU A 94 12.83 14.16 -9.10
CA LEU A 94 11.64 14.32 -9.93
C LEU A 94 11.98 14.76 -11.36
N MET A 95 13.12 15.39 -11.58
CA MET A 95 13.58 15.76 -12.93
C MET A 95 14.36 14.65 -13.61
N THR A 96 15.15 13.88 -12.85
CA THR A 96 16.06 12.85 -13.39
C THR A 96 15.40 11.46 -13.47
N ASN A 97 14.53 11.13 -12.52
CA ASN A 97 13.97 9.80 -12.31
C ASN A 97 12.42 9.81 -12.20
N ALA A 98 11.78 10.76 -12.89
CA ALA A 98 10.32 10.95 -12.87
C ALA A 98 9.54 9.65 -13.09
N THR A 99 9.95 8.84 -14.07
CA THR A 99 9.27 7.58 -14.41
C THR A 99 9.34 6.56 -13.27
N SER A 100 10.45 6.48 -12.55
CA SER A 100 10.60 5.61 -11.39
C SER A 100 9.72 6.09 -10.23
N VAL A 101 9.64 7.40 -9.97
CA VAL A 101 8.74 7.95 -8.94
C VAL A 101 7.27 7.66 -9.26
N VAL A 102 6.88 7.78 -10.53
CA VAL A 102 5.54 7.41 -11.00
C VAL A 102 5.31 5.91 -10.85
N ALA A 103 6.29 5.07 -11.20
CA ALA A 103 6.20 3.62 -11.02
C ALA A 103 6.01 3.22 -9.55
N ILE A 104 6.75 3.86 -8.63
CA ILE A 104 6.60 3.67 -7.18
C ILE A 104 5.19 4.07 -6.75
N SER A 105 4.71 5.24 -7.18
CA SER A 105 3.40 5.77 -6.84
C SER A 105 2.27 4.83 -7.28
N VAL A 106 2.31 4.41 -8.54
CA VAL A 106 1.27 3.52 -9.12
C VAL A 106 1.35 2.13 -8.49
N GLY A 107 2.55 1.56 -8.34
CA GLY A 107 2.75 0.26 -7.71
C GLY A 107 2.21 0.26 -6.28
N ALA A 108 2.61 1.25 -5.48
CA ALA A 108 2.18 1.38 -4.09
C ALA A 108 0.65 1.48 -3.98
N VAL A 109 -0.03 2.25 -4.83
CA VAL A 109 -1.49 2.41 -4.73
C VAL A 109 -2.25 1.22 -5.31
N PHE A 110 -1.90 0.75 -6.50
CA PHE A 110 -2.74 -0.20 -7.23
C PHE A 110 -2.67 -1.61 -6.64
N PHE A 111 -1.53 -2.00 -6.09
CA PHE A 111 -1.38 -3.30 -5.45
C PHE A 111 -1.97 -3.35 -4.04
N GLY A 112 -2.22 -2.21 -3.39
CA GLY A 112 -2.87 -2.17 -2.08
C GLY A 112 -4.26 -2.83 -2.06
N ALA A 113 -4.90 -2.97 -3.23
CA ALA A 113 -6.17 -3.68 -3.38
C ALA A 113 -6.04 -5.22 -3.48
N CYS A 114 -4.82 -5.75 -3.58
CA CYS A 114 -4.55 -7.17 -3.79
C CYS A 114 -4.80 -8.06 -2.57
N THR A 115 -4.90 -7.49 -1.37
CA THR A 115 -5.26 -8.25 -0.15
C THR A 115 -6.05 -7.39 0.83
N TYR A 116 -6.58 -8.02 1.88
CA TYR A 116 -7.27 -7.33 2.96
C TYR A 116 -6.36 -6.45 3.83
N ILE A 117 -5.06 -6.74 3.88
CA ILE A 117 -4.11 -5.99 4.70
C ILE A 117 -3.31 -4.97 3.86
N GLY A 118 -3.56 -4.90 2.55
CA GLY A 118 -2.84 -3.99 1.66
C GLY A 118 -3.17 -2.51 1.90
N ASN A 119 -4.28 -2.19 2.57
CA ASN A 119 -4.54 -0.84 3.07
C ASN A 119 -5.58 -0.83 4.21
N GLY A 120 -5.60 0.28 4.96
CA GLY A 120 -6.52 0.49 6.08
C GLY A 120 -8.01 0.32 5.74
N PRO A 121 -8.54 0.93 4.65
CA PRO A 121 -9.93 0.73 4.23
C PRO A 121 -10.32 -0.74 3.98
N ASN A 122 -9.49 -1.52 3.29
CA ASN A 122 -9.74 -2.95 3.04
C ASN A 122 -9.82 -3.74 4.34
N PHE A 123 -8.90 -3.46 5.27
CA PHE A 123 -8.88 -4.10 6.59
C PHE A 123 -10.12 -3.73 7.39
N MET A 124 -10.53 -2.46 7.37
CA MET A 124 -11.74 -1.98 8.04
C MET A 124 -13.00 -2.65 7.50
N VAL A 125 -13.16 -2.76 6.16
CA VAL A 125 -14.29 -3.46 5.54
C VAL A 125 -14.32 -4.94 5.98
N LYS A 126 -13.17 -5.60 6.04
CA LYS A 126 -13.06 -6.98 6.53
C LYS A 126 -13.51 -7.09 7.99
N SER A 127 -12.98 -6.24 8.88
CA SER A 127 -13.34 -6.27 10.31
C SER A 127 -14.83 -6.00 10.54
N ILE A 128 -15.44 -5.07 9.79
CA ILE A 128 -16.89 -4.80 9.87
C ILE A 128 -17.69 -6.03 9.40
N ALA A 129 -17.32 -6.62 8.26
CA ALA A 129 -18.03 -7.80 7.75
C ALA A 129 -17.93 -9.00 8.70
N GLU A 130 -16.77 -9.21 9.33
CA GLU A 130 -16.57 -10.24 10.36
C GLU A 130 -17.41 -9.98 11.62
N GLN A 131 -17.48 -8.73 12.10
CA GLN A 131 -18.35 -8.34 13.22
C GLN A 131 -19.84 -8.57 12.93
N GLN A 132 -20.27 -8.30 11.69
CA GLN A 132 -21.65 -8.53 11.22
C GLN A 132 -21.92 -10.00 10.84
N LYS A 133 -20.96 -10.91 11.05
CA LYS A 133 -21.06 -12.34 10.70
C LYS A 133 -21.40 -12.58 9.23
N VAL A 134 -21.00 -11.67 8.34
CA VAL A 134 -21.12 -11.81 6.90
C VAL A 134 -20.00 -12.71 6.40
N HIS A 135 -20.31 -13.64 5.50
CA HIS A 135 -19.32 -14.54 4.93
C HIS A 135 -18.33 -13.77 4.05
N THR A 136 -17.09 -13.62 4.52
CA THR A 136 -15.97 -13.07 3.76
C THR A 136 -15.05 -14.18 3.25
N PRO A 137 -14.47 -14.06 2.04
CA PRO A 137 -13.38 -14.94 1.62
C PRO A 137 -12.24 -14.93 2.64
N THR A 138 -11.62 -16.09 2.87
CA THR A 138 -10.36 -16.16 3.65
C THR A 138 -9.26 -15.34 2.95
N PHE A 139 -8.17 -15.03 3.67
CA PHE A 139 -7.05 -14.26 3.09
C PHE A 139 -6.55 -14.85 1.77
N LEU A 140 -6.20 -16.14 1.77
CA LEU A 140 -5.80 -16.85 0.55
C LEU A 140 -6.96 -16.98 -0.44
N GLY A 141 -8.19 -17.19 0.05
CA GLY A 141 -9.38 -17.25 -0.79
C GLY A 141 -9.59 -15.96 -1.60
N TYR A 142 -9.32 -14.79 -0.99
CA TYR A 142 -9.37 -13.50 -1.66
C TYR A 142 -8.32 -13.42 -2.78
N VAL A 143 -7.08 -13.82 -2.48
CA VAL A 143 -5.97 -13.80 -3.45
C VAL A 143 -6.26 -14.71 -4.65
N PHE A 144 -6.62 -15.97 -4.42
CA PHE A 144 -6.84 -16.92 -5.51
C PHE A 144 -8.11 -16.63 -6.32
N LYS A 145 -9.19 -16.16 -5.69
CA LYS A 145 -10.46 -15.93 -6.39
C LYS A 145 -10.58 -14.55 -7.04
N PHE A 146 -9.91 -13.53 -6.51
CA PHE A 146 -10.07 -12.15 -6.97
C PHE A 146 -8.75 -11.55 -7.45
N THR A 147 -7.69 -11.63 -6.66
CA THR A 147 -6.42 -10.97 -6.99
C THR A 147 -5.76 -11.58 -8.22
N LEU A 148 -5.56 -12.89 -8.26
CA LEU A 148 -4.90 -13.55 -9.38
C LEU A 148 -5.67 -13.46 -10.71
N PRO A 149 -7.00 -13.69 -10.78
CA PRO A 149 -7.70 -13.65 -12.05
C PRO A 149 -8.05 -12.24 -12.55
N TYR A 150 -8.23 -11.25 -11.67
CA TYR A 150 -8.69 -9.91 -12.08
C TYR A 150 -7.64 -8.82 -11.85
N MET A 151 -7.04 -8.76 -10.65
CA MET A 151 -6.06 -7.72 -10.34
C MET A 151 -4.75 -7.95 -11.08
N LEU A 152 -4.19 -9.16 -11.04
CA LEU A 152 -2.88 -9.45 -11.62
C LEU A 152 -2.81 -9.16 -13.14
N PRO A 153 -3.80 -9.52 -13.98
CA PRO A 153 -3.77 -9.14 -15.39
C PRO A 153 -3.83 -7.62 -15.59
N MET A 154 -4.64 -6.91 -14.82
CA MET A 154 -4.71 -5.45 -14.89
C MET A 154 -3.37 -4.80 -14.52
N LEU A 155 -2.74 -5.26 -13.43
CA LEU A 155 -1.42 -4.79 -12.99
C LEU A 155 -0.34 -5.11 -14.03
N ALA A 156 -0.37 -6.30 -14.62
CA ALA A 156 0.55 -6.68 -15.69
C ALA A 156 0.37 -5.80 -16.94
N VAL A 157 -0.87 -5.43 -17.31
CA VAL A 157 -1.15 -4.51 -18.42
C VAL A 157 -0.61 -3.11 -18.12
N VAL A 158 -0.83 -2.59 -16.91
CA VAL A 158 -0.29 -1.29 -16.49
C VAL A 158 1.24 -1.28 -16.58
N TRP A 159 1.90 -2.32 -16.04
CA TRP A 159 3.35 -2.48 -16.18
C TRP A 159 3.78 -2.50 -17.63
N TRP A 160 3.13 -3.31 -18.46
CA TRP A 160 3.49 -3.50 -19.85
C TRP A 160 3.39 -2.20 -20.68
N LEU A 161 2.37 -1.39 -20.42
CA LEU A 161 2.13 -0.13 -21.12
C LEU A 161 3.06 1.00 -20.67
N PHE A 162 3.35 1.11 -19.37
CA PHE A 162 3.99 2.31 -18.80
C PHE A 162 5.40 2.10 -18.25
N PHE A 163 5.75 0.90 -17.79
CA PHE A 163 6.97 0.66 -16.98
C PHE A 163 7.83 -0.52 -17.47
N ARG A 164 7.55 -1.06 -18.67
CA ARG A 164 8.32 -2.15 -19.27
C ARG A 164 9.73 -1.73 -19.68
N LYS A 165 9.89 -0.46 -20.09
CA LYS A 165 11.15 0.09 -20.59
C LYS A 165 11.92 0.79 -19.48
#